data_AF-A0A350YE78-F1
#
_entry.id   AF-A0A350YE78-F1
#
_cell.length_a   1.000
_cell.length_b   1.000
_cell.length_c   1.000
_cell.angle_alpha   90.00
_cell.angle_beta   90.00
_cell.angle_gamma   90.00
#
_symmetry.space_group_name_H-M   'P 1'
#
loop_
_entity.id
_entity.type
_entity.pdbx_description
1 polymer ?
#
loop_
_entity_poly.entity_id
_entity_poly.type
_entity_poly.pdbx_seq_one_letter_code
_entity_poly.pdbx_strand_id
1 'polypeptide(L)'
;GAERSPDAAWVKLEKWNRLTPQQQEKFAPICPDFVVELRSPSDKLKPLKTKMQEYMNNGALLGLLIDRKKRRVYIYRPGISVSCSSFKP
;
A
#
# COMPACT_ATOMS: atom_id res chain seq x y z
N GLY A 1 -6.60 -4.23 -14.41
CA GLY A 1 -6.05 -3.65 -13.15
C GLY A 1 -6.78 -4.27 -11.98
N ALA A 2 -6.21 -4.23 -10.78
CA ALA A 2 -6.90 -4.65 -9.56
C ALA A 2 -7.51 -3.43 -8.86
N GLU A 3 -8.79 -3.47 -8.50
CA GLU A 3 -9.40 -2.49 -7.61
C GLU A 3 -9.00 -2.83 -6.17
N ARG A 4 -8.01 -2.12 -5.64
CA ARG A 4 -7.52 -2.32 -4.27
C ARG A 4 -7.77 -1.05 -3.47
N SER A 5 -8.50 -1.18 -2.36
CA SER A 5 -8.62 -0.13 -1.35
C SER A 5 -7.64 -0.41 -0.22
N PRO A 6 -6.57 0.38 -0.04
CA PRO A 6 -5.71 0.30 1.14
C PRO A 6 -6.35 1.01 2.33
N ASP A 7 -5.89 0.71 3.54
CA ASP A 7 -6.36 1.41 4.75
C ASP A 7 -5.99 2.90 4.73
N ALA A 8 -4.84 3.24 4.14
CA ALA A 8 -4.50 4.60 3.76
C ALA A 8 -3.61 4.63 2.52
N ALA A 9 -3.74 5.69 1.74
CA ALA A 9 -2.92 5.94 0.57
C ALA A 9 -2.55 7.42 0.48
N TRP A 10 -1.39 7.69 -0.10
CA TRP A 10 -0.96 9.02 -0.46
C TRP A 10 -0.46 9.03 -1.91
N VAL A 11 -0.84 10.09 -2.61
CA VAL A 11 -0.49 10.34 -4.00
C VAL A 11 0.15 11.72 -4.06
N LYS A 12 1.23 11.88 -4.83
CA LYS A 12 1.77 13.20 -5.11
C LYS A 12 0.71 14.06 -5.79
N LEU A 13 0.63 15.33 -5.40
CA LEU A 13 -0.34 16.28 -5.96
C LEU A 13 -0.21 16.41 -7.50
N GLU A 14 1.00 16.37 -8.03
CA GLU A 14 1.25 16.39 -9.49
C GLU A 14 0.60 15.21 -10.24
N LYS A 15 0.56 14.03 -9.61
CA LYS A 15 -0.04 12.81 -10.16
C LYS A 15 -1.55 12.89 -10.11
N TRP A 16 -2.09 13.40 -9.00
CA TRP A 16 -3.52 13.65 -8.82
C TRP A 16 -4.05 14.66 -9.84
N ASN A 17 -3.37 15.79 -10.01
CA ASN A 17 -3.79 16.87 -10.91
C ASN A 17 -3.71 16.50 -12.41
N ARG A 18 -3.08 15.38 -12.77
CA ARG A 18 -3.10 14.84 -14.14
C ARG A 18 -4.38 14.07 -14.46
N LEU A 19 -5.16 13.69 -13.44
CA LEU A 19 -6.44 13.02 -13.63
C LEU A 19 -7.51 14.02 -14.07
N THR A 20 -8.42 13.58 -14.93
CA THR A 20 -9.61 14.37 -15.27
C THR A 20 -10.53 14.48 -14.04
N PRO A 21 -11.41 15.51 -13.97
CA PRO A 21 -12.38 15.62 -12.89
C PRO A 21 -13.22 14.35 -12.69
N GLN A 22 -13.66 13.72 -13.79
CA GLN A 22 -14.45 12.49 -13.74
C GLN A 22 -13.67 11.27 -13.20
N GLN A 23 -12.35 11.25 -13.37
CA GLN A 23 -11.48 10.22 -12.79
C GLN A 23 -11.28 10.44 -11.29
N GLN A 24 -11.24 11.70 -10.83
CA GLN A 24 -11.07 12.06 -9.42
C GLN A 24 -12.33 11.74 -8.58
N GLU A 25 -13.52 11.79 -9.19
CA GLU A 25 -14.81 11.52 -8.52
C GLU A 25 -15.14 10.03 -8.32
N LYS A 26 -14.37 9.13 -8.94
CA LYS A 26 -14.57 7.67 -8.90
C LYS A 26 -13.36 6.98 -8.28
N PHE A 27 -13.29 5.65 -8.37
CA PHE A 27 -12.05 4.92 -8.11
C PHE A 27 -10.98 5.37 -9.12
N ALA A 28 -10.16 6.32 -8.68
CA ALA A 28 -9.15 6.95 -9.50
C ALA A 28 -8.22 5.89 -10.10
N PRO A 29 -8.03 5.86 -11.44
CA PRO A 29 -7.21 4.85 -12.12
C PRO A 29 -5.71 5.16 -11.96
N ILE A 30 -5.26 5.26 -10.70
CA ILE A 30 -3.91 5.67 -10.33
C ILE A 30 -3.37 4.77 -9.24
N CYS A 31 -2.11 4.36 -9.38
CA CYS A 31 -1.41 3.69 -8.29
C CYS A 31 -0.88 4.73 -7.30
N PRO A 32 -1.16 4.61 -5.99
CA PRO A 32 -0.62 5.52 -5.00
C PRO A 32 0.90 5.47 -4.92
N ASP A 33 1.52 6.58 -4.55
CA ASP A 33 2.97 6.63 -4.32
C ASP A 33 3.35 5.98 -2.98
N PHE A 34 2.47 6.09 -1.99
CA PHE A 34 2.62 5.48 -0.68
C PHE A 34 1.33 4.79 -0.23
N VAL A 35 1.45 3.55 0.26
CA VAL A 35 0.32 2.75 0.76
C VAL A 35 0.58 2.23 2.17
N VAL A 36 -0.48 2.18 2.97
CA VAL A 36 -0.48 1.57 4.30
C VAL A 36 -1.59 0.51 4.36
N GLU A 37 -1.22 -0.67 4.82
CA GLU A 37 -2.12 -1.77 5.14
C GLU A 37 -1.99 -2.13 6.61
N LEU A 38 -3.12 -2.30 7.27
CA LEU A 38 -3.24 -2.75 8.64
C LEU A 38 -3.77 -4.17 8.65
N ARG A 39 -2.98 -5.11 9.18
CA ARG A 39 -3.45 -6.49 9.34
C ARG A 39 -4.54 -6.55 10.41
N SER A 40 -5.76 -6.91 10.01
CA SER A 40 -6.88 -7.12 10.93
C SER A 40 -6.79 -8.48 11.65
N PRO A 41 -7.63 -8.70 12.69
CA PRO A 41 -7.72 -9.98 13.38
C PRO A 41 -8.12 -11.18 12.50
N SER A 42 -8.88 -10.99 11.41
CA SER A 42 -9.27 -12.09 10.51
C SER A 42 -8.23 -12.35 9.42
N ASP A 43 -7.32 -11.41 9.17
CA ASP A 43 -6.40 -11.50 8.04
C ASP A 43 -5.29 -12.53 8.18
N LYS A 44 -5.08 -13.24 7.07
CA LYS A 44 -3.89 -14.04 6.82
C LYS A 44 -2.78 -13.14 6.29
N LEU A 45 -1.56 -13.33 6.79
CA LEU A 45 -0.42 -12.49 6.42
C LEU A 45 0.02 -12.65 4.96
N LYS A 46 -0.01 -13.88 4.43
CA LYS A 46 0.49 -14.18 3.07
C LYS A 46 -0.31 -13.44 1.97
N PRO A 47 -1.65 -13.42 1.98
CA PRO A 47 -2.42 -12.58 1.07
C PRO A 47 -2.06 -11.09 1.15
N LEU A 48 -1.91 -10.53 2.35
CA LEU A 48 -1.51 -9.13 2.51
C LEU A 48 -0.12 -8.85 1.92
N LYS A 49 0.86 -9.74 2.13
CA LYS A 49 2.18 -9.61 1.48
C LYS A 49 2.10 -9.65 -0.04
N THR A 50 1.20 -10.46 -0.59
CA THR A 50 0.96 -10.53 -2.05
C THR A 50 0.36 -9.22 -2.54
N LYS A 51 -0.65 -8.68 -1.85
CA LYS A 51 -1.24 -7.35 -2.11
C LYS A 51 -0.19 -6.24 -2.07
N MET A 52 0.72 -6.26 -1.09
CA MET A 52 1.82 -5.28 -1.02
C MET A 52 2.77 -5.38 -2.20
N GLN A 53 3.11 -6.58 -2.66
CA GLN A 53 3.95 -6.76 -3.85
C GLN A 53 3.25 -6.27 -5.11
N GLU A 54 1.94 -6.48 -5.24
CA GLU A 54 1.16 -5.93 -6.35
C GLU A 54 1.22 -4.40 -6.38
N TYR A 55 1.12 -3.71 -5.23
CA TYR A 55 1.31 -2.25 -5.19
C TYR A 55 2.68 -1.83 -5.71
N MET A 56 3.76 -2.52 -5.29
CA MET A 56 5.11 -2.23 -5.76
C MET A 56 5.24 -2.43 -7.27
N ASN A 57 4.67 -3.51 -7.81
CA ASN A 57 4.71 -3.81 -9.24
C ASN A 57 3.91 -2.80 -10.07
N ASN A 58 2.90 -2.13 -9.48
CA ASN A 58 2.09 -1.11 -10.14
C ASN A 58 2.63 0.32 -9.95
N GLY A 59 3.78 0.51 -9.30
CA GLY A 59 4.48 1.79 -9.23
C GLY A 59 4.40 2.52 -7.89
N ALA A 60 3.92 1.88 -6.83
CA ALA A 60 4.06 2.43 -5.48
C ALA A 60 5.55 2.49 -5.08
N LEU A 61 5.94 3.58 -4.43
CA LEU A 61 7.34 3.86 -4.05
C LEU A 61 7.65 3.43 -2.61
N LEU A 62 6.62 3.41 -1.76
CA LEU A 62 6.72 2.95 -0.38
C LEU A 62 5.44 2.19 -0.01
N GLY A 63 5.61 1.10 0.72
CA GLY A 63 4.49 0.36 1.30
C GLY A 63 4.78 -0.04 2.75
N LEU A 64 3.84 0.18 3.65
CA LEU A 64 3.88 -0.32 5.02
C LEU A 64 2.77 -1.34 5.24
N LEU A 65 3.13 -2.54 5.66
CA LEU A 65 2.19 -3.52 6.20
C LEU A 65 2.41 -3.67 7.70
N ILE A 66 1.46 -3.18 8.47
CA ILE A 66 1.50 -3.16 9.93
C ILE A 66 0.80 -4.41 10.46
N ASP A 67 1.58 -5.37 10.95
CA ASP A 67 1.10 -6.57 11.64
C ASP A 67 1.02 -6.30 13.14
N ARG A 68 -0.15 -5.81 13.60
CA ARG A 68 -0.42 -5.56 15.03
C ARG A 68 -0.35 -6.82 15.88
N LYS A 69 -0.71 -7.99 15.33
CA LYS A 69 -0.66 -9.27 16.06
C LYS A 69 0.77 -9.64 16.44
N LYS A 70 1.69 -9.47 15.49
CA LYS A 70 3.11 -9.80 15.68
C LYS A 70 3.97 -8.59 16.07
N ARG A 71 3.37 -7.41 16.19
CA ARG A 71 4.02 -6.11 16.45
C ARG A 71 5.19 -5.85 15.49
N ARG A 72 4.91 -6.00 14.20
CA ARG A 72 5.89 -5.83 13.13
C ARG A 72 5.38 -4.90 12.06
N VAL A 73 6.29 -4.17 11.43
CA VAL A 73 6.03 -3.44 10.19
C VAL A 73 6.92 -4.03 9.11
N TYR A 74 6.30 -4.45 8.00
CA TYR A 74 7.00 -4.82 6.78
C TYR A 74 7.08 -3.59 5.90
N ILE A 75 8.28 -3.26 5.43
CA ILE A 75 8.54 -2.07 4.63
C ILE A 75 8.96 -2.51 3.23
N TYR A 76 8.18 -2.08 2.24
CA TYR A 76 8.34 -2.38 0.83
C TYR A 76 8.87 -1.15 0.10
N ARG A 77 9.87 -1.36 -0.76
CA ARG A 77 10.42 -0.36 -1.68
C ARG A 77 10.74 -1.05 -3.02
N PRO A 78 10.57 -0.37 -4.16
CA PRO A 78 10.93 -0.94 -5.46
C PRO A 78 12.39 -1.38 -5.53
N GLY A 79 12.63 -2.57 -6.10
CA GLY A 79 13.99 -3.11 -6.30
C GLY A 79 14.74 -3.52 -5.04
N ILE A 80 14.14 -3.45 -3.86
CA ILE A 80 14.78 -3.80 -2.58
C ILE A 80 13.99 -4.94 -1.92
N SER A 81 14.71 -5.89 -1.30
CA SER A 81 14.09 -6.93 -0.50
C SER A 81 13.29 -6.35 0.67
N VAL A 82 12.16 -6.97 0.98
CA VAL A 82 11.26 -6.51 2.05
C VAL A 82 11.98 -6.56 3.39
N SER A 83 12.07 -5.41 4.06
CA SER A 83 12.57 -5.33 5.43
C SER A 83 11.44 -5.49 6.43
N CYS A 84 11.73 -6.02 7.62
CA CYS A 84 10.77 -6.22 8.69
C CYS A 84 11.34 -5.71 10.00
N SER A 85 10.68 -4.74 10.62
CA SER A 85 11.06 -4.20 11.92
C SER A 85 9.99 -4.51 12.96
N SER A 86 10.40 -4.78 14.20
CA SER A 86 9.49 -4.91 15.35
C SER A 86 9.30 -3.57 16.05
N PHE A 87 8.12 -3.31 16.59
CA PHE A 87 7.85 -2.13 17.40
C PHE A 87 7.38 -2.50 18.81
N LYS A 88 7.74 -1.66 19.78
CA LYS A 88 7.23 -1.74 21.15
C LYS A 88 5.86 -1.04 21.22
N PRO A 89 4.96 -1.48 22.11
CA PRO A 89 3.70 -0.80 22.36
C PRO A 89 3.89 0.63 22.88
#